data_AF-A0A2N8ULC4-F1
#
_entry.id   AF-A0A2N8ULC4-F1
#
_cell.length_a   1.000
_cell.length_b   1.000
_cell.length_c   1.000
_cell.angle_alpha   90.00
_cell.angle_beta   90.00
_cell.angle_gamma   90.00
#
_symmetry.space_group_name_H-M   'P 1'
#
loop_
_entity.id
_entity.type
_entity.pdbx_description
1 polymer ?
#
loop_
_entity_poly.entity_id
_entity_poly.type
_entity_poly.pdbx_seq_one_letter_code
_entity_poly.pdbx_strand_id
1 'polypeptide(L)'
;MVVTPPRAWSRWRTLLYLSTILSVLSAAIVSASPTAAVYDTDEYIRIQPELDAVTEKRSNRTVLAYITPWNTEGTSMVDAFQDKVDMVSPVWYTVLVSPTSASGDGEEATYVLSGGPPTDADEQWLKRKQQEQLRIVPRFYLDGWQQSDYAALLSTSSNWRRLADVITAEVAKRKYDGIVLESAATHLLFEPIQTLSASLKPKTLTVVLPPLRTAHSLGGAKLDRMQQSQNAMIAQSIPQLAQVVDYFSIMTYDMSSAGGRVSSVSGRDFPKESPLRGAKKGSLRQPGPNTSAQWIGENIKLIQEAVRAAARAKAIKAQKQAAAAEESEDEEVERLKDPSNPFAYDDFSAQEELNEDEVEAEQKSAEQEGELDELALIRGKLLMGMPMYGYRYPLFWVDKSTGQGVPVPPPTDPYEAKELHSRSDPASASALLPFLRAPGEAVTMHTIVSLLSDHDGVILDTKQDGEGYFDYTETVTQETLHGREAHGVKPGDQVYWRMYVPLPSTTQARLEALDDNDEVQAGVSLWELGQASSLLLHAL
;
A
#
# COMPACT_ATOMS: atom_id res chain seq x y z
N MET A 1 -0.32 57.89 33.92
CA MET A 1 -1.21 57.32 32.89
C MET A 1 -0.42 57.22 31.60
N VAL A 2 0.16 56.05 31.34
CA VAL A 2 0.89 55.74 30.11
C VAL A 2 -0.04 54.84 29.30
N VAL A 3 -0.51 55.31 28.15
CA VAL A 3 -1.40 54.57 27.26
C VAL A 3 -0.55 53.82 26.25
N THR A 4 -0.51 52.49 26.36
CA THR A 4 0.04 51.56 25.37
C THR A 4 -0.88 51.44 24.16
N PRO A 5 -0.37 51.38 22.91
CA PRO A 5 -1.18 51.05 21.74
C PRO A 5 -1.40 49.52 21.62
N PRO A 6 -2.45 49.05 20.93
CA PRO A 6 -2.80 47.64 20.90
C PRO A 6 -1.93 46.83 19.94
N ARG A 7 -1.42 45.70 20.45
CA ARG A 7 -0.83 44.59 19.69
C ARG A 7 -1.90 43.91 18.84
N ALA A 8 -2.18 44.39 17.63
CA ALA A 8 -3.06 43.67 16.69
C ALA A 8 -2.72 43.83 15.20
N TRP A 9 -1.59 44.44 14.84
CA TRP A 9 -1.26 44.75 13.44
C TRP A 9 -0.08 43.97 12.84
N SER A 10 0.39 42.92 13.50
CA SER A 10 1.54 42.12 13.03
C SER A 10 1.19 40.72 12.52
N ARG A 11 -0.03 40.21 12.74
CA ARG A 11 -0.40 38.83 12.32
C ARG A 11 -0.99 38.73 10.91
N TRP A 12 -1.55 39.83 10.39
CA TRP A 12 -2.23 39.82 9.09
C TRP A 12 -1.27 39.95 7.92
N ARG A 13 -0.08 40.54 8.13
CA ARG A 13 0.95 40.61 7.08
C ARG A 13 1.62 39.26 6.85
N THR A 14 1.87 38.46 7.89
CA THR A 14 2.51 37.14 7.76
C THR A 14 1.57 36.10 7.10
N LEU A 15 0.27 36.17 7.38
CA LEU A 15 -0.75 35.35 6.70
C LEU A 15 -0.93 35.70 5.22
N LEU A 16 -0.86 36.99 4.87
CA LEU A 16 -0.90 37.45 3.48
C LEU A 16 0.36 37.08 2.69
N TYR A 17 1.54 37.08 3.32
CA TYR A 17 2.78 36.64 2.66
C TYR A 17 2.84 35.12 2.45
N LEU A 18 2.39 34.31 3.41
CA LEU A 18 2.28 32.86 3.23
C LEU A 18 1.21 32.49 2.20
N SER A 19 0.06 33.18 2.16
CA SER A 19 -0.95 32.92 1.14
C SER A 19 -0.46 33.31 -0.25
N THR A 20 0.34 34.37 -0.41
CA THR A 20 0.91 34.75 -1.71
C THR A 20 2.03 33.83 -2.18
N ILE A 21 2.78 33.18 -1.29
CA ILE A 21 3.78 32.16 -1.69
C ILE A 21 3.08 30.85 -2.07
N LEU A 22 1.96 30.51 -1.39
CA LEU A 22 1.16 29.32 -1.74
C LEU A 22 0.33 29.50 -3.02
N SER A 23 -0.13 30.72 -3.33
CA SER A 23 -1.01 30.99 -4.49
C SER A 23 -0.26 31.28 -5.80
N VAL A 24 1.07 31.40 -5.79
CA VAL A 24 1.88 31.42 -7.03
C VAL A 24 2.09 30.00 -7.60
N LEU A 25 1.72 28.95 -6.86
CA LEU A 25 1.78 27.55 -7.32
C LEU A 25 0.41 26.93 -7.65
N SER A 26 -0.68 27.71 -7.63
CA SER A 26 -2.04 27.17 -7.81
C SER A 26 -2.93 28.06 -8.68
N ALA A 27 -2.57 28.26 -9.95
CA ALA A 27 -3.51 28.79 -10.95
C ALA A 27 -3.06 28.51 -12.40
N ALA A 28 -3.51 27.41 -12.98
CA ALA A 28 -3.92 27.32 -14.39
C ALA A 28 -4.65 25.99 -14.64
N ILE A 29 -5.97 25.98 -14.46
CA ILE A 29 -6.83 24.97 -15.07
C ILE A 29 -6.99 25.37 -16.53
N VAL A 30 -6.14 24.80 -17.38
CA VAL A 30 -6.38 24.57 -18.79
C VAL A 30 -6.10 23.09 -18.99
N SER A 31 -6.98 22.40 -19.71
CA SER A 31 -6.77 21.02 -20.16
C SER A 31 -5.56 20.95 -21.11
N ALA A 32 -4.38 21.02 -20.55
CA ALA A 32 -3.10 20.77 -21.17
C ALA A 32 -2.57 19.48 -20.55
N SER A 33 -2.08 18.55 -21.37
CA SER A 33 -1.26 17.44 -20.88
C SER A 33 -0.24 18.00 -19.88
N PRO A 34 -0.12 17.45 -18.66
CA PRO A 34 0.71 18.05 -17.64
C PRO A 34 2.15 18.11 -18.17
N THR A 35 2.63 19.32 -18.44
CA THR A 35 4.01 19.53 -18.89
C THR A 35 4.92 19.15 -17.74
N ALA A 36 5.96 18.36 -18.02
CA ALA A 36 6.90 17.94 -16.99
C ALA A 36 7.48 19.16 -16.24
N ALA A 37 7.36 19.14 -14.92
CA ALA A 37 7.94 20.13 -14.03
C ALA A 37 9.38 19.74 -13.71
N VAL A 38 10.24 20.73 -13.47
CA VAL A 38 11.63 20.51 -13.06
C VAL A 38 11.86 21.29 -11.78
N TYR A 39 12.45 20.64 -10.79
CA TYR A 39 12.82 21.24 -9.52
C TYR A 39 14.33 21.26 -9.37
N ASP A 40 14.81 22.36 -8.80
CA ASP A 40 16.18 22.53 -8.40
C ASP A 40 16.47 21.71 -7.13
N THR A 41 17.63 21.04 -7.10
CA THR A 41 18.02 20.17 -5.98
C THR A 41 18.28 20.96 -4.70
N ASP A 42 18.90 22.14 -4.80
CA ASP A 42 19.15 23.01 -3.65
C ASP A 42 17.84 23.49 -3.05
N GLU A 43 16.84 23.82 -3.87
CA GLU A 43 15.51 24.16 -3.38
C GLU A 43 14.85 22.98 -2.65
N TYR A 44 14.90 21.78 -3.21
CA TYR A 44 14.36 20.58 -2.55
C TYR A 44 15.02 20.29 -1.19
N ILE A 45 16.34 20.51 -1.08
CA ILE A 45 17.09 20.35 0.17
C ILE A 45 16.73 21.47 1.15
N ARG A 46 16.68 22.72 0.68
CA ARG A 46 16.44 23.93 1.49
C ARG A 46 15.08 23.92 2.19
N ILE A 47 14.05 23.36 1.56
CA ILE A 47 12.69 23.37 2.15
C ILE A 47 12.52 22.37 3.29
N GLN A 48 13.36 21.32 3.42
CA GLN A 48 13.10 20.29 4.44
C GLN A 48 13.13 20.84 5.88
N PRO A 49 14.15 21.63 6.29
CA PRO A 49 14.15 22.23 7.63
C PRO A 49 12.97 23.19 7.88
N GLU A 50 12.43 23.83 6.83
CA GLU A 50 11.25 24.69 6.97
C GLU A 50 9.98 23.86 7.27
N LEU A 51 9.92 22.64 6.72
CA LEU A 51 8.82 21.71 6.94
C LEU A 51 8.89 21.00 8.29
N ASP A 52 10.07 20.92 8.92
CA ASP A 52 10.23 20.40 10.29
C ASP A 52 9.38 21.17 11.32
N ALA A 53 9.14 22.46 11.08
CA ALA A 53 8.33 23.30 11.96
C ALA A 53 6.83 22.97 11.91
N VAL A 54 6.37 22.19 10.91
CA VAL A 54 4.96 21.84 10.72
C VAL A 54 4.69 20.50 11.39
N THR A 55 4.42 20.54 12.69
CA THR A 55 4.12 19.32 13.49
C THR A 55 2.63 19.08 13.67
N GLU A 56 1.77 20.06 13.37
CA GLU A 56 0.32 19.92 13.47
C GLU A 56 -0.25 18.96 12.43
N LYS A 57 -1.26 18.18 12.82
CA LYS A 57 -2.03 17.32 11.90
C LYS A 57 -2.90 18.18 11.00
N ARG A 58 -2.81 17.97 9.69
CA ARG A 58 -3.54 18.73 8.67
C ARG A 58 -4.69 17.94 8.06
N SER A 59 -4.72 16.63 8.25
CA SER A 59 -5.78 15.73 7.79
C SER A 59 -6.62 15.21 8.96
N ASN A 60 -7.89 14.92 8.69
CA ASN A 60 -8.77 14.18 9.61
C ASN A 60 -8.62 12.65 9.48
N ARG A 61 -7.65 12.19 8.68
CA ARG A 61 -7.46 10.78 8.33
C ARG A 61 -6.82 10.03 9.48
N THR A 62 -7.14 8.74 9.59
CA THR A 62 -6.43 7.83 10.49
C THR A 62 -5.03 7.57 9.95
N VAL A 63 -4.01 7.78 10.77
CA VAL A 63 -2.59 7.61 10.44
C VAL A 63 -2.00 6.52 11.32
N LEU A 64 -1.60 5.40 10.70
CA LEU A 64 -0.82 4.33 11.32
C LEU A 64 0.65 4.47 10.90
N ALA A 65 1.57 4.62 11.84
CA ALA A 65 2.99 4.73 11.55
C ALA A 65 3.76 3.49 12.00
N TYR A 66 4.50 2.85 11.08
CA TYR A 66 5.44 1.79 11.47
C TYR A 66 6.77 2.40 11.92
N ILE A 67 7.41 1.74 12.88
CA ILE A 67 8.81 2.00 13.27
C ILE A 67 9.56 0.67 13.34
N THR A 68 10.81 0.68 12.89
CA THR A 68 11.63 -0.54 12.78
C THR A 68 12.91 -0.47 13.62
N PRO A 69 13.38 -1.58 14.21
CA PRO A 69 14.63 -1.61 14.98
C PRO A 69 15.89 -1.24 14.20
N TRP A 70 15.91 -1.49 12.88
CA TRP A 70 17.08 -1.27 12.03
C TRP A 70 17.16 0.15 11.46
N ASN A 71 16.11 0.97 11.60
CA ASN A 71 16.14 2.40 11.29
C ASN A 71 15.92 3.18 12.60
N THR A 72 17.04 3.51 13.26
CA THR A 72 17.05 4.02 14.63
C THR A 72 16.34 5.37 14.81
N GLU A 73 16.13 6.13 13.73
CA GLU A 73 15.45 7.43 13.76
C GLU A 73 13.92 7.32 13.93
N GLY A 74 13.35 6.11 13.85
CA GLY A 74 11.89 5.94 13.91
C GLY A 74 11.26 6.47 15.20
N THR A 75 11.89 6.25 16.35
CA THR A 75 11.39 6.76 17.65
C THR A 75 11.54 8.27 17.76
N SER A 76 12.65 8.84 17.27
CA SER A 76 12.86 10.29 17.18
C SER A 76 11.79 10.97 16.31
N MET A 77 11.45 10.36 15.17
CA MET A 77 10.42 10.86 14.26
C MET A 77 9.03 10.81 14.88
N VAL A 78 8.71 9.77 15.65
CA VAL A 78 7.47 9.76 16.45
C VAL A 78 7.48 10.87 17.49
N ASP A 79 8.59 11.09 18.21
CA ASP A 79 8.68 12.14 19.22
C ASP A 79 8.47 13.54 18.61
N ALA A 80 8.96 13.78 17.39
CA ALA A 80 8.82 15.05 16.68
C ALA A 80 7.42 15.27 16.06
N PHE A 81 6.80 14.20 15.54
CA PHE A 81 5.57 14.30 14.73
C PHE A 81 4.38 13.54 15.32
N GLN A 82 4.38 13.26 16.62
CA GLN A 82 3.31 12.48 17.28
C GLN A 82 1.90 13.04 17.04
N ASP A 83 1.76 14.36 16.94
CA ASP A 83 0.45 14.99 16.75
C ASP A 83 -0.19 14.60 15.40
N LYS A 84 0.63 14.19 14.41
CA LYS A 84 0.18 13.71 13.10
C LYS A 84 -0.23 12.24 13.08
N VAL A 85 0.13 11.46 14.12
CA VAL A 85 0.03 10.00 14.11
C VAL A 85 -1.01 9.55 15.14
N ASP A 86 -1.99 8.76 14.71
CA ASP A 86 -3.02 8.24 15.63
C ASP A 86 -2.60 6.93 16.30
N MET A 87 -1.78 6.13 15.61
CA MET A 87 -1.31 4.83 16.07
C MET A 87 0.12 4.56 15.62
N VAL A 88 0.96 4.03 16.51
CA VAL A 88 2.31 3.59 16.17
C VAL A 88 2.41 2.08 16.28
N SER A 89 2.97 1.44 15.24
CA SER A 89 3.21 0.01 15.18
C SER A 89 4.70 -0.32 15.18
N PRO A 90 5.28 -0.61 16.36
CA PRO A 90 6.64 -1.11 16.42
C PRO A 90 6.78 -2.50 15.80
N VAL A 91 7.77 -2.68 14.94
CA VAL A 91 8.06 -3.93 14.24
C VAL A 91 9.01 -4.79 15.07
N TRP A 92 8.49 -5.38 16.15
CA TRP A 92 9.30 -6.05 17.17
C TRP A 92 9.05 -7.56 17.30
N TYR A 93 7.89 -8.05 16.87
CA TYR A 93 7.46 -9.41 17.21
C TYR A 93 7.31 -10.31 15.99
N THR A 94 7.77 -11.55 16.14
CA THR A 94 7.48 -12.65 15.21
C THR A 94 6.85 -13.81 15.96
N VAL A 95 5.89 -14.48 15.33
CA VAL A 95 5.29 -15.71 15.85
C VAL A 95 5.80 -16.86 15.01
N LEU A 96 6.49 -17.79 15.65
CA LEU A 96 7.09 -18.96 15.02
C LEU A 96 6.31 -20.22 15.38
N VAL A 97 6.31 -21.21 14.48
CA VAL A 97 5.83 -22.56 14.77
C VAL A 97 6.98 -23.36 15.40
N SER A 98 6.73 -23.99 16.54
CA SER A 98 7.76 -24.80 17.21
C SER A 98 8.14 -26.02 16.36
N PRO A 99 9.44 -26.28 16.13
CA PRO A 99 9.91 -27.45 15.38
C PRO A 99 9.47 -28.78 15.99
N THR A 100 9.24 -28.81 17.31
CA THR A 100 8.84 -30.01 18.06
C THR A 100 7.38 -30.40 17.84
N SER A 101 6.59 -29.57 17.16
CA SER A 101 5.17 -29.81 16.89
C SER A 101 4.89 -30.32 15.48
N ALA A 102 5.92 -30.50 14.65
CA ALA A 102 5.80 -30.87 13.24
C ALA A 102 6.08 -32.36 12.96
N SER A 103 6.04 -33.22 13.99
CA SER A 103 6.41 -34.64 13.88
C SER A 103 5.36 -35.58 14.45
N GLY A 104 4.14 -35.55 13.90
CA GLY A 104 3.14 -36.60 14.13
C GLY A 104 1.74 -36.22 13.66
N ASP A 105 1.06 -37.14 12.99
CA ASP A 105 -0.38 -37.03 12.73
C ASP A 105 -1.11 -36.93 14.08
N GLY A 106 -1.59 -35.73 14.42
CA GLY A 106 -2.41 -35.47 15.61
C GLY A 106 -1.75 -34.67 16.73
N GLU A 107 -0.50 -34.20 16.61
CA GLU A 107 0.07 -33.29 17.61
C GLU A 107 -0.30 -31.82 17.36
N GLU A 108 -0.84 -31.15 18.38
CA GLU A 108 -1.29 -29.77 18.30
C GLU A 108 -0.09 -28.80 18.17
N ALA A 109 -0.18 -27.83 17.25
CA ALA A 109 0.88 -26.87 16.99
C ALA A 109 1.18 -26.02 18.23
N THR A 110 2.46 -25.80 18.51
CA THR A 110 2.91 -24.86 19.55
C THR A 110 3.47 -23.61 18.90
N TYR A 111 2.97 -22.45 19.31
CA TYR A 111 3.44 -21.16 18.80
C TYR A 111 4.38 -20.50 19.80
N VAL A 112 5.47 -19.95 19.30
CA VAL A 112 6.48 -19.25 20.11
C VAL A 112 6.55 -17.80 19.66
N LEU A 113 6.37 -16.88 20.60
CA LEU A 113 6.59 -15.46 20.36
C LEU A 113 8.08 -15.15 20.50
N SER A 114 8.66 -14.52 19.49
CA SER A 114 10.04 -14.03 19.47
C SER A 114 10.07 -12.51 19.35
N GLY A 115 11.14 -11.90 19.85
CA GLY A 115 11.37 -10.46 19.81
C GLY A 115 10.86 -9.71 21.04
N GLY A 116 10.45 -8.46 20.83
CA GLY A 116 10.15 -7.47 21.87
C GLY A 116 10.93 -6.16 21.67
N PRO A 117 10.78 -5.18 22.59
CA PRO A 117 11.59 -3.96 22.55
C PRO A 117 13.08 -4.33 22.44
N PRO A 118 13.80 -3.86 21.41
CA PRO A 118 15.13 -4.38 21.11
C PRO A 118 16.19 -3.87 22.09
N THR A 119 15.95 -2.73 22.75
CA THR A 119 16.85 -2.17 23.77
C THR A 119 16.09 -1.67 25.01
N ASP A 120 16.81 -1.46 26.12
CA ASP A 120 16.26 -0.82 27.32
C ASP A 120 15.75 0.60 27.05
N ALA A 121 16.34 1.29 26.07
CA ALA A 121 15.91 2.62 25.65
C ALA A 121 14.54 2.56 24.96
N ASP A 122 14.31 1.54 24.12
CA ASP A 122 13.01 1.32 23.48
C ASP A 122 11.93 0.94 24.49
N GLU A 123 12.28 0.14 25.51
CA GLU A 123 11.35 -0.20 26.59
C GLU A 123 10.97 1.05 27.42
N GLN A 124 11.93 1.95 27.67
CA GLN A 124 11.66 3.23 28.33
C GLN A 124 10.82 4.15 27.44
N TRP A 125 11.14 4.24 26.15
CA TRP A 125 10.38 5.01 25.16
C TRP A 125 8.92 4.54 25.11
N LEU A 126 8.67 3.23 25.04
CA LEU A 126 7.33 2.65 25.09
C LEU A 126 6.56 3.12 26.33
N LYS A 127 7.16 3.01 27.51
CA LYS A 127 6.53 3.41 28.78
C LYS A 127 6.18 4.91 28.79
N ARG A 128 7.07 5.77 28.27
CA ARG A 128 6.79 7.21 28.13
C ARG A 128 5.61 7.46 27.20
N LYS A 129 5.60 6.84 26.01
CA LYS A 129 4.53 7.03 25.03
C LYS A 129 3.16 6.54 25.50
N GLN A 130 3.13 5.45 26.26
CA GLN A 130 1.90 5.00 26.93
C GLN A 130 1.39 6.01 27.98
N GLN A 131 2.28 6.67 28.73
CA GLN A 131 1.90 7.74 29.67
C GLN A 131 1.38 8.99 28.95
N GLU A 132 1.94 9.28 27.78
CA GLU A 132 1.50 10.35 26.87
C GLU A 132 0.19 9.99 26.11
N GLN A 133 -0.37 8.78 26.34
CA GLN A 133 -1.60 8.27 25.72
C GLN A 133 -1.52 8.09 24.19
N LEU A 134 -0.30 7.94 23.65
CA LEU A 134 -0.11 7.53 22.26
C LEU A 134 -0.48 6.05 22.12
N ARG A 135 -1.32 5.71 21.12
CA ARG A 135 -1.75 4.32 20.90
C ARG A 135 -0.62 3.49 20.31
N ILE A 136 -0.21 2.45 21.02
CA ILE A 136 0.85 1.54 20.56
C ILE A 136 0.25 0.19 20.17
N VAL A 137 0.39 -0.16 18.89
CA VAL A 137 -0.22 -1.33 18.23
C VAL A 137 0.84 -2.17 17.50
N PRO A 138 1.72 -2.88 18.21
CA PRO A 138 2.89 -3.51 17.60
C PRO A 138 2.53 -4.58 16.58
N ARG A 139 3.44 -4.77 15.62
CA ARG A 139 3.31 -5.75 14.55
C ARG A 139 3.72 -7.13 15.04
N PHE A 140 2.84 -8.11 14.83
CA PHE A 140 3.09 -9.53 14.99
C PHE A 140 3.12 -10.19 13.62
N TYR A 141 4.29 -10.69 13.22
CA TYR A 141 4.48 -11.32 11.91
C TYR A 141 4.53 -12.85 12.03
N LEU A 142 3.71 -13.56 11.25
CA LEU A 142 3.81 -15.01 11.07
C LEU A 142 5.00 -15.35 10.16
N ASP A 143 6.21 -15.21 10.71
CA ASP A 143 7.47 -15.28 9.99
C ASP A 143 7.93 -16.73 9.72
N GLY A 144 8.37 -17.01 8.50
CA GLY A 144 8.89 -18.31 8.11
C GLY A 144 7.87 -19.46 8.06
N TRP A 145 6.58 -19.17 8.21
CA TRP A 145 5.50 -20.18 8.15
C TRP A 145 5.43 -20.83 6.77
N GLN A 146 5.39 -22.16 6.76
CA GLN A 146 5.27 -22.99 5.56
C GLN A 146 3.79 -23.26 5.24
N GLN A 147 3.53 -23.77 4.03
CA GLN A 147 2.18 -24.15 3.63
C GLN A 147 1.54 -25.18 4.57
N SER A 148 2.32 -26.12 5.10
CA SER A 148 1.87 -27.09 6.10
C SER A 148 1.42 -26.44 7.41
N ASP A 149 2.08 -25.36 7.83
CA ASP A 149 1.76 -24.64 9.06
C ASP A 149 0.41 -23.92 8.93
N TYR A 150 0.18 -23.29 7.79
CA TYR A 150 -1.12 -22.68 7.46
C TYR A 150 -2.22 -23.72 7.36
N ALA A 151 -1.95 -24.87 6.74
CA ALA A 151 -2.91 -25.97 6.66
C ALA A 151 -3.27 -26.51 8.05
N ALA A 152 -2.28 -26.69 8.94
CA ALA A 152 -2.49 -27.14 10.31
C ALA A 152 -3.23 -26.10 11.16
N LEU A 153 -2.97 -24.80 10.96
CA LEU A 153 -3.73 -23.74 11.60
C LEU A 153 -5.19 -23.80 11.15
N LEU A 154 -5.47 -23.86 9.85
CA LEU A 154 -6.85 -23.83 9.31
C LEU A 154 -7.65 -25.10 9.61
N SER A 155 -7.00 -26.26 9.70
CA SER A 155 -7.69 -27.54 9.95
C SER A 155 -8.05 -27.79 11.41
N THR A 156 -7.40 -27.09 12.35
CA THR A 156 -7.48 -27.40 13.78
C THR A 156 -7.88 -26.17 14.60
N SER A 157 -9.12 -26.13 15.08
CA SER A 157 -9.66 -24.96 15.79
C SER A 157 -8.97 -24.66 17.13
N SER A 158 -8.39 -25.65 17.81
CA SER A 158 -7.60 -25.42 19.03
C SER A 158 -6.33 -24.60 18.76
N ASN A 159 -5.76 -24.70 17.56
CA ASN A 159 -4.61 -23.88 17.14
C ASN A 159 -4.98 -22.40 17.05
N TRP A 160 -6.21 -22.04 16.68
CA TRP A 160 -6.64 -20.63 16.64
C TRP A 160 -6.57 -19.99 18.03
N ARG A 161 -7.04 -20.71 19.06
CA ARG A 161 -6.98 -20.23 20.44
C ARG A 161 -5.56 -20.13 20.94
N ARG A 162 -4.70 -21.12 20.65
CA ARG A 162 -3.27 -21.09 21.03
C ARG A 162 -2.55 -19.90 20.42
N LEU A 163 -2.79 -19.61 19.14
CA LEU A 163 -2.22 -18.43 18.47
C LEU A 163 -2.70 -17.15 19.16
N ALA A 164 -4.01 -17.05 19.45
CA ALA A 164 -4.58 -15.91 20.15
C ALA A 164 -4.00 -15.73 21.55
N ASP A 165 -3.84 -16.79 22.34
CA ASP A 165 -3.30 -16.76 23.70
C ASP A 165 -1.86 -16.23 23.74
N VAL A 166 -1.01 -16.68 22.81
CA VAL A 166 0.39 -16.23 22.72
C VAL A 166 0.49 -14.72 22.45
N ILE A 167 -0.33 -14.22 21.53
CA ILE A 167 -0.34 -12.79 21.17
C ILE A 167 -0.97 -11.95 22.30
N THR A 168 -2.14 -12.35 22.79
CA THR A 168 -2.89 -11.59 23.81
C THR A 168 -2.17 -11.56 25.16
N ALA A 169 -1.41 -12.60 25.51
CA ALA A 169 -0.58 -12.61 26.71
C ALA A 169 0.48 -11.49 26.68
N GLU A 170 1.16 -11.28 25.55
CA GLU A 170 2.13 -10.18 25.43
C GLU A 170 1.44 -8.81 25.38
N VAL A 171 0.30 -8.70 24.69
CA VAL A 171 -0.54 -7.47 24.69
C VAL A 171 -0.94 -7.07 26.10
N ALA A 172 -1.39 -8.02 26.92
CA ALA A 172 -1.76 -7.77 28.31
C ALA A 172 -0.54 -7.40 29.17
N LYS A 173 0.56 -8.14 29.02
CA LYS A 173 1.81 -7.92 29.76
C LYS A 173 2.40 -6.54 29.51
N ARG A 174 2.43 -6.09 28.25
CA ARG A 174 3.02 -4.80 27.84
C ARG A 174 1.99 -3.66 27.78
N LYS A 175 0.71 -3.95 28.00
CA LYS A 175 -0.41 -3.00 27.95
C LYS A 175 -0.54 -2.29 26.60
N TYR A 176 -0.37 -3.01 25.51
CA TYR A 176 -0.58 -2.46 24.16
C TYR A 176 -2.06 -2.11 23.94
N ASP A 177 -2.34 -1.18 23.03
CA ASP A 177 -3.68 -0.70 22.69
C ASP A 177 -4.38 -1.56 21.62
N GLY A 178 -3.61 -2.45 21.01
CA GLY A 178 -4.01 -3.30 19.92
C GLY A 178 -2.81 -3.97 19.28
N ILE A 179 -3.00 -4.52 18.10
CA ILE A 179 -1.94 -5.14 17.31
C ILE A 179 -2.12 -4.85 15.82
N VAL A 180 -1.04 -5.00 15.08
CA VAL A 180 -1.05 -5.24 13.64
C VAL A 180 -0.66 -6.70 13.40
N LEU A 181 -1.51 -7.50 12.75
CA LEU A 181 -1.19 -8.87 12.34
C LEU A 181 -0.73 -8.89 10.88
N GLU A 182 0.42 -9.49 10.62
CA GLU A 182 0.94 -9.70 9.28
C GLU A 182 1.19 -11.20 9.01
N SER A 183 0.78 -11.66 7.83
CA SER A 183 1.02 -13.02 7.35
C SER A 183 1.08 -13.02 5.82
N ALA A 184 1.81 -13.97 5.24
CA ALA A 184 1.81 -14.21 3.79
C ALA A 184 0.43 -14.62 3.25
N ALA A 185 -0.46 -15.10 4.12
CA ALA A 185 -1.77 -15.64 3.77
C ALA A 185 -2.93 -14.99 4.53
N THR A 186 -2.79 -13.74 5.03
CA THR A 186 -3.82 -13.04 5.83
C THR A 186 -5.24 -13.17 5.27
N HIS A 187 -5.40 -13.06 3.95
CA HIS A 187 -6.68 -13.14 3.22
C HIS A 187 -7.38 -14.51 3.32
N LEU A 188 -6.71 -15.54 3.83
CA LEU A 188 -7.25 -16.89 4.05
C LEU A 188 -7.53 -17.19 5.54
N LEU A 189 -7.19 -16.29 6.46
CA LEU A 189 -7.15 -16.58 7.90
C LEU A 189 -8.39 -16.05 8.66
N PHE A 190 -9.58 -16.09 8.06
CA PHE A 190 -10.78 -15.49 8.66
C PHE A 190 -11.07 -16.05 10.06
N GLU A 191 -11.17 -17.36 10.24
CA GLU A 191 -11.52 -17.99 11.53
C GLU A 191 -10.43 -17.82 12.61
N PRO A 192 -9.12 -17.97 12.30
CA PRO A 192 -8.05 -17.59 13.22
C PRO A 192 -8.13 -16.10 13.62
N ILE A 193 -8.34 -15.19 12.67
CA ILE A 193 -8.41 -13.75 12.91
C ILE A 193 -9.66 -13.39 13.74
N GLN A 194 -10.79 -14.05 13.49
CA GLN A 194 -12.01 -13.90 14.28
C GLN A 194 -11.78 -14.32 15.74
N THR A 195 -11.10 -15.44 15.96
CA THR A 195 -10.76 -15.95 17.29
C THR A 195 -9.82 -14.98 18.02
N LEU A 196 -8.81 -14.47 17.32
CA LEU A 196 -7.87 -13.47 17.83
C LEU A 196 -8.58 -12.15 18.17
N SER A 197 -9.43 -11.64 17.27
CA SER A 197 -10.26 -10.44 17.50
C SER A 197 -11.12 -10.58 18.75
N ALA A 198 -11.83 -11.71 18.90
CA ALA A 198 -12.63 -11.98 20.09
C ALA A 198 -11.80 -11.98 21.38
N SER A 199 -10.57 -12.50 21.33
CA SER A 199 -9.66 -12.59 22.48
C SER A 199 -8.97 -11.25 22.80
N LEU A 200 -8.83 -10.35 21.82
CA LEU A 200 -8.21 -9.03 21.98
C LEU A 200 -9.16 -7.98 22.57
N LYS A 201 -10.48 -8.12 22.37
CA LYS A 201 -11.44 -7.07 22.77
C LYS A 201 -11.24 -6.62 24.23
N PRO A 202 -11.17 -5.31 24.51
CA PRO A 202 -11.55 -4.18 23.62
C PRO A 202 -10.38 -3.57 22.79
N LYS A 203 -9.25 -4.27 22.63
CA LYS A 203 -8.07 -3.77 21.91
C LYS A 203 -8.26 -3.83 20.40
N THR A 204 -7.58 -2.94 19.66
CA THR A 204 -7.74 -2.85 18.20
C THR A 204 -6.98 -3.93 17.45
N LEU A 205 -7.54 -4.45 16.36
CA LEU A 205 -6.90 -5.40 15.45
C LEU A 205 -6.82 -4.81 14.04
N THR A 206 -5.59 -4.55 13.61
CA THR A 206 -5.28 -4.23 12.21
C THR A 206 -4.69 -5.45 11.53
N VAL A 207 -5.04 -5.69 10.27
CA VAL A 207 -4.40 -6.76 9.46
C VAL A 207 -3.68 -6.19 8.24
N VAL A 208 -2.53 -6.76 7.90
CA VAL A 208 -1.78 -6.35 6.71
C VAL A 208 -2.25 -7.15 5.50
N LEU A 209 -2.56 -6.44 4.41
CA LEU A 209 -2.89 -7.04 3.12
C LEU A 209 -1.93 -6.55 2.03
N PRO A 210 -1.53 -7.43 1.08
CA PRO A 210 -0.85 -7.00 -0.12
C PRO A 210 -1.78 -6.12 -0.98
N PRO A 211 -1.21 -5.25 -1.83
CA PRO A 211 -1.99 -4.42 -2.72
C PRO A 211 -2.54 -5.26 -3.90
N LEU A 212 -3.64 -4.80 -4.48
CA LEU A 212 -4.18 -5.32 -5.73
C LEU A 212 -3.34 -4.81 -6.90
N ARG A 213 -2.84 -5.73 -7.72
CA ARG A 213 -2.06 -5.39 -8.92
C ARG A 213 -2.99 -4.91 -10.01
N THR A 214 -2.59 -3.87 -10.74
CA THR A 214 -3.35 -3.31 -11.87
C THR A 214 -2.45 -3.20 -13.10
N ALA A 215 -3.06 -2.97 -14.28
CA ALA A 215 -2.28 -2.71 -15.49
C ALA A 215 -1.32 -1.54 -15.29
N HIS A 216 -1.76 -0.47 -14.59
CA HIS A 216 -0.90 0.64 -14.20
C HIS A 216 0.28 0.16 -13.37
N SER A 217 0.05 -0.56 -12.26
CA SER A 217 1.14 -1.06 -11.39
C SER A 217 2.17 -1.94 -12.12
N LEU A 218 1.78 -2.57 -13.23
CA LEU A 218 2.62 -3.46 -14.03
C LEU A 218 3.24 -2.79 -15.26
N GLY A 219 3.16 -1.45 -15.38
CA GLY A 219 3.73 -0.73 -16.53
C GLY A 219 2.93 -0.90 -17.82
N GLY A 220 1.61 -1.00 -17.71
CA GLY A 220 0.69 -1.22 -18.84
C GLY A 220 0.56 -2.68 -19.26
N ALA A 221 1.32 -3.59 -18.66
CA ALA A 221 1.17 -5.02 -18.90
C ALA A 221 -0.17 -5.54 -18.34
N LYS A 222 -0.82 -6.42 -19.10
CA LYS A 222 -2.01 -7.13 -18.61
C LYS A 222 -1.61 -8.07 -17.48
N LEU A 223 -2.47 -8.17 -16.47
CA LEU A 223 -2.32 -9.15 -15.41
C LEU A 223 -2.36 -10.56 -16.00
N ASP A 224 -1.48 -11.42 -15.52
CA ASP A 224 -1.59 -12.85 -15.78
C ASP A 224 -2.67 -13.51 -14.90
N ARG A 225 -2.92 -14.81 -15.15
CA ARG A 225 -3.94 -15.57 -14.42
C ARG A 225 -3.63 -15.70 -12.93
N MET A 226 -2.36 -15.75 -12.54
CA MET A 226 -1.95 -15.86 -11.14
C MET A 226 -2.25 -14.55 -10.41
N GLN A 227 -1.89 -13.42 -11.00
CA GLN A 227 -2.15 -12.08 -10.47
C GLN A 227 -3.64 -11.80 -10.38
N GLN A 228 -4.43 -12.20 -11.38
CA GLN A 228 -5.90 -12.09 -11.34
C GLN A 228 -6.49 -12.92 -10.20
N SER A 229 -6.03 -14.18 -10.05
CA SER A 229 -6.46 -15.07 -8.97
C SER A 229 -6.12 -14.50 -7.58
N GLN A 230 -4.90 -13.98 -7.41
CA GLN A 230 -4.46 -13.36 -6.16
C GLN A 230 -5.32 -12.12 -5.83
N ASN A 231 -5.52 -11.22 -6.80
CA ASN A 231 -6.37 -10.05 -6.61
C ASN A 231 -7.79 -10.45 -6.19
N ALA A 232 -8.39 -11.44 -6.86
CA ALA A 232 -9.73 -11.90 -6.55
C ALA A 232 -9.81 -12.46 -5.12
N MET A 233 -8.86 -13.30 -4.72
CA MET A 233 -8.79 -13.86 -3.37
C MET A 233 -8.66 -12.77 -2.30
N ILE A 234 -7.77 -11.80 -2.50
CA ILE A 234 -7.58 -10.69 -1.57
C ILE A 234 -8.85 -9.85 -1.47
N ALA A 235 -9.40 -9.39 -2.61
CA ALA A 235 -10.56 -8.52 -2.64
C ALA A 235 -11.82 -9.19 -2.06
N GLN A 236 -12.03 -10.48 -2.33
CA GLN A 236 -13.15 -11.25 -1.80
C GLN A 236 -13.03 -11.55 -0.30
N SER A 237 -11.81 -11.53 0.27
CA SER A 237 -11.61 -11.74 1.71
C SER A 237 -12.01 -10.52 2.54
N ILE A 238 -11.90 -9.31 1.98
CA ILE A 238 -12.10 -8.04 2.70
C ILE A 238 -13.50 -7.94 3.33
N PRO A 239 -14.63 -8.21 2.64
CA PRO A 239 -15.96 -8.14 3.25
C PRO A 239 -16.14 -9.03 4.49
N GLN A 240 -15.50 -10.20 4.52
CA GLN A 240 -15.55 -11.10 5.66
C GLN A 240 -14.67 -10.59 6.79
N LEU A 241 -13.39 -10.31 6.50
CA LEU A 241 -12.44 -9.78 7.47
C LEU A 241 -12.91 -8.47 8.10
N ALA A 242 -13.60 -7.61 7.34
CA ALA A 242 -14.09 -6.31 7.80
C ALA A 242 -15.10 -6.43 8.96
N GLN A 243 -15.70 -7.61 9.16
CA GLN A 243 -16.60 -7.86 10.29
C GLN A 243 -15.86 -8.07 11.61
N VAL A 244 -14.56 -8.41 11.56
CA VAL A 244 -13.78 -8.83 12.73
C VAL A 244 -12.54 -7.97 12.97
N VAL A 245 -12.11 -7.16 12.01
CA VAL A 245 -10.96 -6.24 12.15
C VAL A 245 -11.41 -4.78 12.23
N ASP A 246 -10.58 -3.96 12.87
CA ASP A 246 -10.77 -2.51 12.93
C ASP A 246 -10.20 -1.83 11.68
N TYR A 247 -9.02 -2.26 11.22
CA TYR A 247 -8.34 -1.66 10.07
C TYR A 247 -7.66 -2.69 9.16
N PHE A 248 -7.46 -2.28 7.91
CA PHE A 248 -6.64 -2.96 6.91
C PHE A 248 -5.45 -2.07 6.56
N SER A 249 -4.23 -2.51 6.85
CA SER A 249 -3.02 -1.86 6.35
C SER A 249 -2.67 -2.45 4.99
N ILE A 250 -3.02 -1.75 3.91
CA ILE A 250 -2.84 -2.22 2.54
C ILE A 250 -1.50 -1.71 2.02
N MET A 251 -0.59 -2.60 1.63
CA MET A 251 0.78 -2.26 1.26
C MET A 251 0.86 -1.65 -0.16
N THR A 252 0.25 -0.49 -0.40
CA THR A 252 0.29 0.25 -1.68
C THR A 252 1.63 0.98 -1.91
N TYR A 253 2.72 0.29 -1.67
CA TYR A 253 4.10 0.64 -1.98
C TYR A 253 4.77 -0.56 -2.66
N ASP A 254 6.04 -0.43 -3.05
CA ASP A 254 6.76 -1.42 -3.86
C ASP A 254 6.00 -1.76 -5.15
N MET A 255 5.43 -0.73 -5.78
CA MET A 255 4.74 -0.85 -7.06
C MET A 255 5.71 -1.40 -8.10
N SER A 256 6.85 -0.72 -8.26
CA SER A 256 7.94 -1.13 -9.16
C SER A 256 8.94 -2.07 -8.47
N SER A 257 9.19 -1.87 -7.17
CA SER A 257 10.18 -2.64 -6.37
C SER A 257 11.59 -2.65 -6.98
N ALA A 258 12.50 -3.45 -6.42
CA ALA A 258 13.83 -3.68 -7.00
C ALA A 258 13.78 -4.20 -8.46
N GLY A 259 12.69 -4.87 -8.87
CA GLY A 259 12.55 -5.41 -10.22
C GLY A 259 12.27 -4.37 -11.33
N GLY A 260 11.93 -3.13 -10.96
CA GLY A 260 11.42 -2.13 -11.89
C GLY A 260 10.09 -2.55 -12.53
N ARG A 261 9.67 -1.80 -13.54
CA ARG A 261 8.42 -2.06 -14.30
C ARG A 261 8.71 -2.80 -15.58
N VAL A 262 7.72 -3.56 -16.05
CA VAL A 262 7.77 -4.16 -17.38
C VAL A 262 7.82 -3.03 -18.41
N SER A 263 8.77 -3.08 -19.35
CA SER A 263 8.77 -2.12 -20.45
C SER A 263 7.58 -2.35 -21.38
N SER A 264 7.00 -1.26 -21.89
CA SER A 264 6.05 -1.30 -23.00
C SER A 264 6.73 -1.75 -24.30
N VAL A 265 8.06 -1.64 -24.38
CA VAL A 265 8.88 -2.06 -25.52
C VAL A 265 9.30 -3.53 -25.35
N SER A 266 9.08 -4.31 -26.40
CA SER A 266 9.47 -5.72 -26.48
C SER A 266 10.67 -5.92 -27.41
N GLY A 267 11.28 -7.10 -27.37
CA GLY A 267 12.37 -7.42 -28.31
C GLY A 267 11.99 -7.25 -29.78
N ARG A 268 10.70 -7.47 -30.14
CA ARG A 268 10.23 -7.35 -31.52
C ARG A 268 10.26 -5.92 -32.05
N ASP A 269 10.29 -4.93 -31.17
CA ASP A 269 10.28 -3.51 -31.49
C ASP A 269 11.68 -2.98 -31.88
N PHE A 270 12.73 -3.78 -31.67
CA PHE A 270 14.10 -3.47 -32.11
C PHE A 270 14.41 -4.06 -33.50
N PRO A 271 15.41 -3.52 -34.24
CA PRO A 271 15.86 -4.09 -35.51
C PRO A 271 16.25 -5.56 -35.43
N LYS A 272 16.23 -6.28 -36.57
CA LYS A 272 16.58 -7.72 -36.61
C LYS A 272 17.98 -8.02 -36.09
N GLU A 273 18.93 -7.12 -36.33
CA GLU A 273 20.34 -7.25 -35.91
C GLU A 273 20.58 -6.82 -34.45
N SER A 274 19.55 -6.33 -33.76
CA SER A 274 19.69 -5.90 -32.37
C SER A 274 19.95 -7.09 -31.44
N PRO A 275 20.87 -6.98 -30.47
CA PRO A 275 21.02 -7.99 -29.42
C PRO A 275 19.75 -8.17 -28.57
N LEU A 276 18.87 -7.16 -28.53
CA LEU A 276 17.61 -7.20 -27.80
C LEU A 276 16.45 -7.79 -28.61
N ARG A 277 16.64 -8.09 -29.91
CA ARG A 277 15.59 -8.62 -30.78
C ARG A 277 14.95 -9.90 -30.22
N GLY A 278 15.77 -10.75 -29.60
CA GLY A 278 15.38 -12.02 -28.99
C GLY A 278 14.90 -11.92 -27.53
N ALA A 279 14.81 -10.72 -26.95
CA ALA A 279 14.40 -10.56 -25.56
C ALA A 279 13.01 -11.17 -25.33
N LYS A 280 12.90 -11.96 -24.25
CA LYS A 280 11.63 -12.60 -23.88
C LYS A 280 10.61 -11.51 -23.54
N LYS A 281 9.34 -11.76 -23.84
CA LYS A 281 8.27 -10.83 -23.49
C LYS A 281 8.31 -10.59 -21.97
N GLY A 282 8.40 -9.31 -21.60
CA GLY A 282 8.48 -8.88 -20.21
C GLY A 282 9.83 -9.09 -19.53
N SER A 283 10.91 -9.43 -20.23
CA SER A 283 12.25 -9.45 -19.63
C SER A 283 12.91 -8.07 -19.60
N LEU A 284 12.51 -7.16 -20.49
CA LEU A 284 12.99 -5.79 -20.50
C LEU A 284 12.31 -5.00 -19.38
N ARG A 285 13.11 -4.44 -18.48
CA ARG A 285 12.67 -3.73 -17.29
C ARG A 285 13.11 -2.28 -17.32
N GLN A 286 12.23 -1.38 -16.90
CA GLN A 286 12.49 0.06 -16.81
C GLN A 286 12.33 0.52 -15.36
N PRO A 287 13.04 1.59 -14.96
CA PRO A 287 12.94 2.10 -13.61
C PRO A 287 11.55 2.69 -13.40
N GLY A 288 11.00 2.60 -12.19
CA GLY A 288 9.65 3.08 -11.89
C GLY A 288 9.51 3.64 -10.48
N PRO A 289 8.45 4.41 -10.23
CA PRO A 289 8.14 4.97 -8.90
C PRO A 289 7.91 3.88 -7.85
N ASN A 290 8.05 4.24 -6.57
CA ASN A 290 7.70 3.36 -5.46
C ASN A 290 6.16 3.19 -5.33
N THR A 291 5.41 4.28 -5.49
CA THR A 291 3.94 4.27 -5.54
C THR A 291 3.38 5.41 -6.39
N SER A 292 2.07 5.43 -6.62
CA SER A 292 1.38 6.52 -7.33
C SER A 292 -0.03 6.73 -6.82
N ALA A 293 -0.51 7.98 -6.92
CA ALA A 293 -1.90 8.35 -6.61
C ALA A 293 -2.93 7.51 -7.38
N GLN A 294 -2.67 7.29 -8.68
CA GLN A 294 -3.52 6.45 -9.52
C GLN A 294 -3.65 5.02 -8.97
N TRP A 295 -2.53 4.37 -8.60
CA TRP A 295 -2.57 3.00 -8.13
C TRP A 295 -3.29 2.86 -6.77
N ILE A 296 -3.13 3.84 -5.89
CA ILE A 296 -3.87 3.92 -4.62
C ILE A 296 -5.38 4.02 -4.90
N GLY A 297 -5.79 4.93 -5.79
CA GLY A 297 -7.20 5.09 -6.18
C GLY A 297 -7.77 3.84 -6.85
N GLU A 298 -7.02 3.17 -7.73
CA GLU A 298 -7.44 1.90 -8.35
C GLU A 298 -7.63 0.78 -7.31
N ASN A 299 -6.76 0.70 -6.29
CA ASN A 299 -6.92 -0.25 -5.19
C ASN A 299 -8.23 -0.02 -4.43
N ILE A 300 -8.53 1.23 -4.06
CA ILE A 300 -9.76 1.57 -3.35
C ILE A 300 -10.98 1.17 -4.19
N LYS A 301 -10.99 1.52 -5.48
CA LYS A 301 -12.10 1.19 -6.39
C LYS A 301 -12.33 -0.31 -6.50
N LEU A 302 -11.29 -1.10 -6.70
CA LEU A 302 -11.40 -2.57 -6.79
C LEU A 302 -11.94 -3.18 -5.48
N ILE A 303 -11.56 -2.63 -4.33
CA ILE A 303 -12.08 -3.05 -3.02
C ILE A 303 -13.55 -2.67 -2.86
N GLN A 304 -13.93 -1.44 -3.24
CA GLN A 304 -15.32 -0.99 -3.25
C GLN A 304 -16.19 -1.90 -4.13
N GLU A 305 -15.74 -2.21 -5.35
CA GLU A 305 -16.44 -3.10 -6.27
C GLU A 305 -16.66 -4.49 -5.65
N ALA A 306 -15.62 -5.08 -5.05
CA ALA A 306 -15.74 -6.38 -4.39
C ALA A 306 -16.69 -6.35 -3.19
N VAL A 307 -16.69 -5.28 -2.41
CA VAL A 307 -17.57 -5.11 -1.24
C VAL A 307 -19.02 -4.90 -1.67
N ARG A 308 -19.28 -4.05 -2.66
CA ARG A 308 -20.62 -3.87 -3.24
C ARG A 308 -21.16 -5.18 -3.82
N ALA A 309 -20.34 -5.92 -4.56
CA ALA A 309 -20.71 -7.23 -5.09
C ALA A 309 -21.07 -8.22 -3.97
N ALA A 310 -20.30 -8.25 -2.87
CA ALA A 310 -20.59 -9.10 -1.72
C ALA A 310 -21.88 -8.67 -0.98
N ALA A 311 -22.12 -7.36 -0.85
CA ALA A 311 -23.35 -6.83 -0.25
C ALA A 311 -24.59 -7.23 -1.05
N ARG A 312 -24.55 -7.08 -2.38
CA ARG A 312 -25.63 -7.50 -3.29
C ARG A 312 -25.88 -9.01 -3.23
N ALA A 313 -24.81 -9.81 -3.28
CA ALA A 313 -24.93 -11.27 -3.17
C ALA A 313 -25.57 -11.70 -1.84
N LYS A 314 -25.25 -11.00 -0.74
CA LYS A 314 -25.86 -11.24 0.57
C LYS A 314 -27.34 -10.85 0.59
N ALA A 315 -27.71 -9.72 -0.02
CA ALA A 315 -29.10 -9.29 -0.13
C ALA A 315 -29.95 -10.29 -0.93
N ILE A 316 -29.48 -10.71 -2.11
CA ILE A 316 -30.14 -11.73 -2.95
C ILE A 316 -30.32 -13.04 -2.17
N LYS A 317 -29.28 -13.48 -1.44
CA LYS A 317 -29.38 -14.69 -0.61
C LYS A 317 -30.43 -14.55 0.50
N ALA A 318 -30.52 -13.39 1.14
CA ALA A 318 -31.50 -13.14 2.20
C ALA A 318 -32.93 -13.12 1.65
N GLN A 319 -33.14 -12.52 0.47
CA GLN A 319 -34.44 -12.52 -0.21
C GLN A 319 -34.89 -13.93 -0.58
N LYS A 320 -34.01 -14.74 -1.18
CA LYS A 320 -34.32 -16.15 -1.49
C LYS A 320 -34.65 -16.97 -0.25
N GLN A 321 -33.96 -16.71 0.86
CA GLN A 321 -34.25 -17.39 2.14
C GLN A 321 -35.58 -16.94 2.74
N ALA A 322 -35.96 -15.67 2.59
CA ALA A 322 -37.26 -15.15 3.02
C ALA A 322 -38.40 -15.73 2.18
N ALA A 323 -38.27 -15.73 0.85
CA ALA A 323 -39.25 -16.31 -0.06
C ALA A 323 -39.48 -17.81 0.21
N ALA A 324 -38.41 -18.59 0.41
CA ALA A 324 -38.52 -20.00 0.76
C ALA A 324 -39.16 -20.23 2.15
N ALA A 325 -38.99 -19.30 3.09
CA ALA A 325 -39.63 -19.38 4.41
C ALA A 325 -41.13 -19.08 4.32
N GLU A 326 -41.53 -18.06 3.54
CA GLU A 326 -42.94 -17.73 3.29
C GLU A 326 -43.67 -18.88 2.57
N GLU A 327 -43.04 -19.48 1.56
CA GLU A 327 -43.60 -20.65 0.86
C GLU A 327 -43.78 -21.86 1.80
N SER A 328 -42.85 -22.08 2.73
CA SER A 328 -42.97 -23.14 3.73
C SER A 328 -44.05 -22.89 4.78
N GLU A 329 -44.28 -21.63 5.17
CA GLU A 329 -45.35 -21.25 6.09
C GLU A 329 -46.73 -21.38 5.41
N ASP A 330 -46.85 -20.99 4.14
CA ASP A 330 -48.09 -21.14 3.37
C ASP A 330 -48.44 -22.61 3.17
N GLU A 331 -47.47 -23.49 2.89
CA GLU A 331 -47.68 -24.94 2.83
C GLU A 331 -48.11 -25.53 4.19
N GLU A 332 -47.50 -25.09 5.30
CA GLU A 332 -47.86 -25.58 6.64
C GLU A 332 -49.28 -25.13 7.05
N VAL A 333 -49.65 -23.89 6.69
CA VAL A 333 -50.99 -23.34 6.89
C VAL A 333 -52.04 -24.00 6.00
N GLU A 334 -51.70 -24.40 4.77
CA GLU A 334 -52.59 -25.23 3.94
C GLU A 334 -52.78 -26.64 4.50
N ARG A 335 -51.72 -27.31 4.98
CA ARG A 335 -51.82 -28.64 5.61
C ARG A 335 -52.67 -28.63 6.89
N LEU A 336 -52.69 -27.54 7.64
CA LEU A 336 -53.50 -27.39 8.86
C LEU A 336 -55.00 -27.14 8.59
N LYS A 337 -55.40 -26.85 7.33
CA LYS A 337 -56.79 -26.56 6.96
C LYS A 337 -57.60 -27.79 6.51
N ASP A 338 -56.97 -28.96 6.31
CA ASP A 338 -57.69 -30.21 6.00
C ASP A 338 -57.76 -31.17 7.20
N PRO A 339 -58.88 -31.21 7.94
CA PRO A 339 -59.03 -32.09 9.11
C PRO A 339 -59.33 -33.56 8.77
N SER A 340 -59.19 -34.01 7.51
CA SER A 340 -59.65 -35.33 7.09
C SER A 340 -58.60 -36.30 6.53
N ASN A 341 -57.31 -35.97 6.49
CA ASN A 341 -56.30 -36.84 5.87
C ASN A 341 -55.27 -37.44 6.86
N PRO A 342 -55.34 -38.76 7.19
CA PRO A 342 -54.39 -39.40 8.10
C PRO A 342 -53.17 -40.02 7.40
N PHE A 343 -52.96 -39.82 6.10
CA PHE A 343 -51.79 -40.33 5.37
C PHE A 343 -51.37 -39.37 4.24
N ALA A 344 -50.31 -38.60 4.45
CA ALA A 344 -49.59 -37.92 3.38
C ALA A 344 -48.08 -38.01 3.64
N TYR A 345 -47.51 -39.14 3.22
CA TYR A 345 -46.09 -39.31 2.91
C TYR A 345 -46.03 -39.64 1.42
N ASP A 346 -45.07 -39.02 0.73
CA ASP A 346 -44.73 -39.05 -0.71
C ASP A 346 -45.20 -37.83 -1.51
N ASP A 347 -44.27 -36.89 -1.75
CA ASP A 347 -43.96 -36.54 -3.14
C ASP A 347 -42.48 -36.16 -3.29
N PHE A 348 -41.78 -36.97 -4.09
CA PHE A 348 -40.43 -36.78 -4.56
C PHE A 348 -40.52 -36.61 -6.07
N SER A 349 -41.12 -35.51 -6.55
CA SER A 349 -41.02 -35.11 -7.96
C SER A 349 -41.50 -33.69 -8.23
N ALA A 350 -40.59 -32.72 -8.16
CA ALA A 350 -40.77 -31.45 -8.87
C ALA A 350 -39.49 -31.15 -9.63
N GLN A 351 -39.59 -31.15 -10.97
CA GLN A 351 -38.57 -30.61 -11.85
C GLN A 351 -38.58 -29.08 -11.70
N GLU A 352 -37.49 -28.51 -11.17
CA GLU A 352 -37.22 -27.08 -11.29
C GLU A 352 -36.92 -26.76 -12.75
N GLU A 353 -37.88 -26.17 -13.47
CA GLU A 353 -37.57 -25.37 -14.66
C GLU A 353 -37.28 -23.93 -14.19
N LEU A 354 -36.01 -23.54 -14.23
CA LEU A 354 -35.57 -22.16 -14.04
C LEU A 354 -36.14 -21.29 -15.16
N ASN A 355 -37.08 -20.41 -14.82
CA ASN A 355 -37.64 -19.44 -15.74
C ASN A 355 -36.74 -18.19 -15.76
N GLU A 356 -36.07 -17.93 -16.88
CA GLU A 356 -35.09 -16.83 -17.02
C GLU A 356 -35.74 -15.44 -16.91
N ASP A 357 -37.07 -15.34 -17.12
CA ASP A 357 -37.83 -14.08 -17.06
C ASP A 357 -38.14 -13.59 -15.63
N GLU A 358 -38.18 -14.48 -14.63
CA GLU A 358 -38.34 -14.10 -13.21
C GLU A 358 -37.07 -13.44 -12.65
N VAL A 359 -35.89 -13.87 -13.14
CA VAL A 359 -34.59 -13.31 -12.75
C VAL A 359 -34.43 -11.86 -13.23
N GLU A 360 -35.01 -11.49 -14.38
CA GLU A 360 -34.99 -10.11 -14.87
C GLU A 360 -36.04 -9.21 -14.20
N ALA A 361 -37.16 -9.77 -13.72
CA ALA A 361 -38.18 -9.02 -12.98
C ALA A 361 -37.72 -8.70 -11.53
N GLU A 362 -37.03 -9.63 -10.87
CA GLU A 362 -36.46 -9.45 -9.52
C GLU A 362 -35.29 -8.43 -9.49
N GLN A 363 -34.58 -8.26 -10.61
CA GLN A 363 -33.60 -7.16 -10.74
C GLN A 363 -34.24 -5.78 -10.66
N LYS A 364 -35.52 -5.63 -11.02
CA LYS A 364 -36.25 -4.36 -10.98
C LYS A 364 -36.94 -4.09 -9.64
N SER A 365 -37.30 -5.12 -8.87
CA SER A 365 -37.92 -4.95 -7.55
C SER A 365 -36.93 -4.60 -6.44
N ALA A 366 -35.63 -4.85 -6.66
CA ALA A 366 -34.55 -4.46 -5.75
C ALA A 366 -34.31 -2.94 -5.66
N GLU A 367 -34.96 -2.11 -6.49
CA GLU A 367 -34.79 -0.65 -6.50
C GLU A 367 -35.66 0.09 -5.44
N GLN A 368 -36.45 -0.60 -4.61
CA GLN A 368 -37.42 0.05 -3.71
C GLN A 368 -37.33 -0.24 -2.20
N GLU A 369 -36.27 -0.85 -1.70
CA GLU A 369 -36.01 -0.90 -0.25
C GLU A 369 -34.80 -0.04 0.12
N GLY A 370 -34.94 0.81 1.15
CA GLY A 370 -34.05 1.96 1.43
C GLY A 370 -32.56 1.67 1.27
N GLU A 371 -31.84 2.60 0.63
CA GLU A 371 -30.40 2.52 0.31
C GLU A 371 -29.58 1.88 1.45
N LEU A 372 -29.35 0.58 1.35
CA LEU A 372 -28.38 -0.11 2.18
C LEU A 372 -27.02 0.50 1.84
N ASP A 373 -26.35 1.12 2.82
CA ASP A 373 -24.98 1.60 2.65
C ASP A 373 -24.05 0.39 2.46
N GLU A 374 -23.87 -0.02 1.19
CA GLU A 374 -23.09 -1.18 0.76
C GLU A 374 -21.64 -1.11 1.28
N LEU A 375 -21.12 0.09 1.55
CA LEU A 375 -19.74 0.34 1.95
C LEU A 375 -19.56 0.56 3.47
N ALA A 376 -20.65 0.57 4.26
CA ALA A 376 -20.60 0.80 5.70
C ALA A 376 -19.60 -0.11 6.42
N LEU A 377 -19.43 -1.35 5.95
CA LEU A 377 -18.51 -2.33 6.54
C LEU A 377 -17.04 -1.94 6.47
N ILE A 378 -16.64 -1.18 5.44
CA ILE A 378 -15.24 -0.80 5.20
C ILE A 378 -14.95 0.69 5.45
N ARG A 379 -15.99 1.49 5.71
CA ARG A 379 -15.87 2.92 5.98
C ARG A 379 -14.94 3.18 7.17
N GLY A 380 -13.89 3.96 6.96
CA GLY A 380 -12.86 4.28 7.96
C GLY A 380 -11.85 3.16 8.25
N LYS A 381 -11.94 2.00 7.57
CA LYS A 381 -11.10 0.83 7.86
C LYS A 381 -9.88 0.69 6.96
N LEU A 382 -9.90 1.25 5.76
CA LEU A 382 -8.80 1.09 4.81
C LEU A 382 -7.67 2.08 5.14
N LEU A 383 -6.47 1.58 5.47
CA LEU A 383 -5.26 2.38 5.65
C LEU A 383 -4.34 2.11 4.46
N MET A 384 -4.25 3.08 3.56
CA MET A 384 -3.48 2.95 2.32
C MET A 384 -2.00 3.21 2.59
N GLY A 385 -1.16 2.25 2.22
CA GLY A 385 0.28 2.29 2.43
C GLY A 385 0.95 3.42 1.66
N MET A 386 1.75 4.23 2.37
CA MET A 386 2.61 5.26 1.83
C MET A 386 4.08 4.94 2.18
N PRO A 387 4.97 4.82 1.17
CA PRO A 387 6.37 4.55 1.42
C PRO A 387 7.07 5.82 1.90
N MET A 388 7.88 5.67 2.94
CA MET A 388 8.75 6.71 3.48
C MET A 388 10.18 6.59 2.96
N TYR A 389 10.35 5.95 1.80
CA TYR A 389 11.62 5.66 1.14
C TYR A 389 11.43 5.68 -0.38
N GLY A 390 12.52 5.85 -1.13
CA GLY A 390 12.54 5.81 -2.59
C GLY A 390 13.28 4.59 -3.14
N TYR A 391 13.46 4.57 -4.45
CA TYR A 391 14.28 3.58 -5.15
C TYR A 391 15.26 4.27 -6.09
N ARG A 392 16.47 3.74 -6.18
CA ARG A 392 17.39 4.04 -7.28
C ARG A 392 17.66 2.82 -8.13
N TYR A 393 17.82 3.02 -9.43
CA TYR A 393 17.98 1.97 -10.41
C TYR A 393 19.25 2.19 -11.23
N PRO A 394 20.11 1.16 -11.37
CA PRO A 394 21.25 1.23 -12.27
C PRO A 394 20.75 0.99 -13.70
N LEU A 395 21.12 1.89 -14.61
CA LEU A 395 20.61 1.91 -15.98
C LEU A 395 21.71 1.73 -17.02
N PHE A 396 21.28 1.28 -18.19
CA PHE A 396 21.95 1.56 -19.46
C PHE A 396 20.92 2.08 -20.46
N TRP A 397 21.40 2.87 -21.41
CA TRP A 397 20.57 3.50 -22.42
C TRP A 397 20.70 2.76 -23.74
N VAL A 398 19.58 2.58 -24.42
CA VAL A 398 19.53 1.91 -25.73
C VAL A 398 18.87 2.83 -26.74
N ASP A 399 19.54 3.05 -27.87
CA ASP A 399 18.89 3.66 -29.03
C ASP A 399 17.99 2.61 -29.69
N LYS A 400 16.68 2.85 -29.67
CA LYS A 400 15.68 1.94 -30.22
C LYS A 400 15.86 1.67 -31.70
N SER A 401 16.37 2.64 -32.47
CA SER A 401 16.54 2.52 -33.92
C SER A 401 17.66 1.57 -34.32
N THR A 402 18.65 1.37 -33.45
CA THR A 402 19.79 0.45 -33.66
C THR A 402 19.71 -0.77 -32.75
N GLY A 403 19.05 -0.64 -31.61
CA GLY A 403 19.03 -1.61 -30.52
C GLY A 403 20.36 -1.75 -29.78
N GLN A 404 21.28 -0.79 -29.96
CA GLN A 404 22.59 -0.78 -29.32
C GLN A 404 22.61 0.12 -28.10
N GLY A 405 23.48 -0.23 -27.14
CA GLY A 405 23.76 0.62 -26.00
C GLY A 405 24.41 1.92 -26.43
N VAL A 406 23.95 3.05 -25.88
CA VAL A 406 24.49 4.37 -26.17
C VAL A 406 24.86 5.10 -24.87
N PRO A 407 25.98 5.83 -24.82
CA PRO A 407 26.29 6.67 -23.68
C PRO A 407 25.34 7.87 -23.65
N VAL A 408 24.74 8.12 -22.50
CA VAL A 408 23.89 9.27 -22.23
C VAL A 408 24.39 9.92 -20.95
N PRO A 409 24.80 11.21 -20.99
CA PRO A 409 25.12 11.94 -19.77
C PRO A 409 23.83 12.25 -18.98
N PRO A 410 23.88 12.23 -17.64
CA PRO A 410 22.78 12.75 -16.84
C PRO A 410 22.53 14.24 -17.15
N PRO A 411 21.26 14.68 -17.18
CA PRO A 411 20.92 16.07 -17.41
C PRO A 411 21.36 16.94 -16.24
N THR A 412 22.02 18.05 -16.54
CA THR A 412 22.52 19.02 -15.54
C THR A 412 21.61 20.22 -15.37
N ASP A 413 20.70 20.46 -16.32
CA ASP A 413 19.78 21.59 -16.29
C ASP A 413 18.35 21.22 -16.72
N PRO A 414 17.35 22.10 -16.49
CA PRO A 414 15.97 21.82 -16.83
C PRO A 414 15.67 21.61 -18.32
N TYR A 415 16.45 22.19 -19.22
CA TYR A 415 16.29 22.00 -20.66
C TYR A 415 16.78 20.61 -21.06
N GLU A 416 17.97 20.22 -20.62
CA GLU A 416 18.54 18.88 -20.86
C GLU A 416 17.62 17.77 -20.33
N ALA A 417 17.06 17.95 -19.12
CA ALA A 417 16.16 16.96 -18.52
C ALA A 417 14.88 16.77 -19.35
N LYS A 418 14.26 17.88 -19.80
CA LYS A 418 13.06 17.83 -20.64
C LYS A 418 13.35 17.26 -22.03
N GLU A 419 14.49 17.60 -22.62
CA GLU A 419 14.91 17.05 -23.91
C GLU A 419 15.13 15.53 -23.80
N LEU A 420 15.87 15.07 -22.79
CA LEU A 420 16.11 13.65 -22.58
C LEU A 420 14.81 12.89 -22.38
N HIS A 421 13.89 13.40 -21.55
CA HIS A 421 12.58 12.79 -21.34
C HIS A 421 11.77 12.71 -22.64
N SER A 422 11.73 13.77 -23.45
CA SER A 422 11.05 13.77 -24.74
C SER A 422 11.65 12.75 -25.71
N ARG A 423 12.98 12.58 -25.69
CA ARG A 423 13.69 11.57 -26.50
C ARG A 423 13.48 10.15 -25.98
N SER A 424 13.00 9.97 -24.76
CA SER A 424 12.70 8.67 -24.16
C SER A 424 11.31 8.15 -24.42
N ASP A 425 10.47 8.86 -25.19
CA ASP A 425 9.13 8.39 -25.53
C ASP A 425 9.21 7.07 -26.32
N PRO A 426 8.70 5.94 -25.76
CA PRO A 426 8.75 4.64 -26.41
C PRO A 426 7.93 4.58 -27.71
N ALA A 427 7.03 5.53 -27.98
CA ALA A 427 6.32 5.62 -29.25
C ALA A 427 7.25 6.05 -30.40
N SER A 428 8.33 6.79 -30.12
CA SER A 428 9.31 7.20 -31.12
C SER A 428 10.11 6.01 -31.66
N ALA A 429 10.47 6.03 -32.95
CA ALA A 429 11.31 5.01 -33.58
C ALA A 429 12.80 5.17 -33.21
N SER A 430 13.23 6.40 -32.90
CA SER A 430 14.59 6.77 -32.50
C SER A 430 14.66 7.09 -31.01
N ALA A 431 13.83 6.43 -30.20
CA ALA A 431 13.76 6.67 -28.77
C ALA A 431 15.05 6.23 -28.07
N LEU A 432 15.48 7.00 -27.07
CA LEU A 432 16.50 6.60 -26.11
C LEU A 432 15.83 5.95 -24.90
N LEU A 433 15.94 4.62 -24.80
CA LEU A 433 15.22 3.84 -23.80
C LEU A 433 16.14 3.51 -22.61
N PRO A 434 15.78 3.91 -21.39
CA PRO A 434 16.48 3.46 -20.19
C PRO A 434 15.99 2.05 -19.83
N PHE A 435 16.93 1.12 -19.66
CA PHE A 435 16.65 -0.22 -19.13
C PHE A 435 17.48 -0.50 -17.89
N LEU A 436 16.93 -1.31 -16.99
CA LEU A 436 17.64 -1.77 -15.80
C LEU A 436 18.84 -2.61 -16.21
N ARG A 437 20.00 -2.22 -15.69
CA ARG A 437 21.23 -3.01 -15.73
C ARG A 437 21.19 -4.16 -14.72
N ALA A 438 20.51 -3.93 -13.60
CA ALA A 438 20.42 -4.83 -12.46
C ALA A 438 19.22 -4.43 -11.57
N PRO A 439 18.93 -5.19 -10.49
CA PRO A 439 17.92 -4.78 -9.53
C PRO A 439 18.18 -3.39 -8.95
N GLY A 440 17.11 -2.64 -8.70
CA GLY A 440 17.16 -1.37 -7.98
C GLY A 440 17.42 -1.55 -6.48
N GLU A 441 17.87 -0.47 -5.86
CA GLU A 441 18.18 -0.38 -4.44
C GLU A 441 17.17 0.56 -3.77
N ALA A 442 16.59 0.15 -2.63
CA ALA A 442 15.79 1.04 -1.80
C ALA A 442 16.70 2.08 -1.13
N VAL A 443 16.23 3.32 -1.03
CA VAL A 443 16.99 4.44 -0.44
C VAL A 443 16.13 5.23 0.53
N THR A 444 16.70 5.54 1.69
CA THR A 444 16.04 6.36 2.71
C THR A 444 15.99 7.84 2.28
N MET A 445 15.16 8.66 2.91
CA MET A 445 15.14 10.10 2.61
C MET A 445 16.48 10.78 2.93
N HIS A 446 17.20 10.33 3.97
CA HIS A 446 18.55 10.82 4.26
C HIS A 446 19.52 10.53 3.11
N THR A 447 19.50 9.30 2.58
CA THR A 447 20.34 8.93 1.43
C THR A 447 19.97 9.72 0.18
N ILE A 448 18.67 9.95 -0.06
CA ILE A 448 18.21 10.82 -1.17
C ILE A 448 18.82 12.21 -1.03
N VAL A 449 18.73 12.84 0.14
CA VAL A 449 19.27 14.19 0.38
C VAL A 449 20.79 14.23 0.20
N SER A 450 21.52 13.23 0.70
CA SER A 450 22.97 13.13 0.49
C SER A 450 23.30 13.06 -1.00
N LEU A 451 22.63 12.17 -1.76
CA LEU A 451 22.88 12.01 -3.19
C LEU A 451 22.54 13.28 -3.99
N LEU A 452 21.47 13.99 -3.63
CA LEU A 452 21.14 15.27 -4.26
C LEU A 452 22.17 16.38 -3.92
N SER A 453 22.87 16.27 -2.79
CA SER A 453 23.92 17.22 -2.39
C SER A 453 25.27 16.89 -3.02
N ASP A 454 25.54 15.61 -3.25
CA ASP A 454 26.81 15.09 -3.77
C ASP A 454 26.90 15.14 -5.31
N HIS A 455 25.77 15.38 -5.99
CA HIS A 455 25.67 15.33 -7.44
C HIS A 455 24.93 16.54 -8.02
N ASP A 456 25.50 17.13 -9.06
CA ASP A 456 24.84 18.18 -9.85
C ASP A 456 23.73 17.58 -10.73
N GLY A 457 22.58 18.24 -10.78
CA GLY A 457 21.49 17.85 -11.66
C GLY A 457 20.16 18.50 -11.27
N VAL A 458 19.07 17.98 -11.84
CA VAL A 458 17.72 18.47 -11.57
C VAL A 458 16.75 17.33 -11.34
N ILE A 459 15.70 17.58 -10.56
CA ILE A 459 14.63 16.61 -10.35
C ILE A 459 13.54 16.84 -11.40
N LEU A 460 13.27 15.84 -12.23
CA LEU A 460 12.21 15.88 -13.23
C LEU A 460 10.95 15.21 -12.71
N ASP A 461 9.84 15.93 -12.70
CA ASP A 461 8.51 15.44 -12.35
C ASP A 461 7.61 15.43 -13.58
N THR A 462 7.41 14.25 -14.14
CA THR A 462 6.58 14.03 -15.33
C THR A 462 5.09 14.15 -15.03
N LYS A 463 4.69 14.21 -13.74
CA LYS A 463 3.32 14.09 -13.23
C LYS A 463 2.62 12.76 -13.55
N GLN A 464 3.10 12.00 -14.53
CA GLN A 464 2.54 10.72 -14.97
C GLN A 464 3.11 9.54 -14.17
N ASP A 465 4.38 9.63 -13.78
CA ASP A 465 5.07 8.53 -13.11
C ASP A 465 4.71 8.45 -11.63
N GLY A 466 4.03 9.44 -11.05
CA GLY A 466 3.61 9.42 -9.64
C GLY A 466 4.71 9.76 -8.62
N GLU A 467 5.97 9.89 -9.08
CA GLU A 467 7.14 10.41 -8.37
C GLU A 467 8.02 11.20 -9.34
N GLY A 468 8.79 12.16 -8.82
CA GLY A 468 9.87 12.78 -9.60
C GLY A 468 11.07 11.84 -9.67
N TYR A 469 12.01 12.10 -10.57
CA TYR A 469 13.27 11.37 -10.60
C TYR A 469 14.48 12.27 -10.87
N PHE A 470 15.63 11.82 -10.37
CA PHE A 470 16.93 12.45 -10.47
C PHE A 470 17.92 11.47 -11.07
N ASP A 471 18.65 11.91 -12.08
CA ASP A 471 19.60 11.09 -12.82
C ASP A 471 21.03 11.54 -12.52
N TYR A 472 21.95 10.61 -12.30
CA TYR A 472 23.34 10.90 -11.99
C TYR A 472 24.25 9.72 -12.33
N THR A 473 25.57 9.88 -12.18
CA THR A 473 26.54 8.80 -12.39
C THR A 473 27.44 8.59 -11.18
N GLU A 474 27.72 7.33 -10.86
CA GLU A 474 28.70 6.94 -9.84
C GLU A 474 29.86 6.17 -10.47
N THR A 475 31.08 6.46 -9.99
CA THR A 475 32.26 5.66 -10.34
C THR A 475 32.32 4.42 -9.45
N VAL A 476 32.42 3.24 -10.06
CA VAL A 476 32.56 1.99 -9.32
C VAL A 476 33.94 1.91 -8.68
N THR A 477 33.98 1.80 -7.36
CA THR A 477 35.18 1.50 -6.57
C THR A 477 35.19 0.03 -6.15
N GLN A 478 36.32 -0.46 -5.64
CA GLN A 478 36.40 -1.82 -5.07
C GLN A 478 35.41 -2.05 -3.93
N GLU A 479 35.16 -1.02 -3.12
CA GLU A 479 34.22 -1.09 -1.99
C GLU A 479 32.78 -1.15 -2.50
N THR A 480 32.42 -0.28 -3.44
CA THR A 480 31.06 -0.26 -4.01
C THR A 480 30.76 -1.47 -4.90
N LEU A 481 31.78 -2.20 -5.38
CA LEU A 481 31.58 -3.39 -6.20
C LEU A 481 31.01 -4.55 -5.38
N HIS A 482 31.32 -4.61 -4.09
CA HIS A 482 30.84 -5.69 -3.23
C HIS A 482 29.31 -5.65 -3.12
N GLY A 483 28.64 -6.74 -3.52
CA GLY A 483 27.18 -6.83 -3.58
C GLY A 483 26.57 -6.28 -4.88
N ARG A 484 27.38 -5.74 -5.79
CA ARG A 484 26.97 -5.22 -7.11
C ARG A 484 27.54 -6.01 -8.26
N GLU A 485 28.05 -7.22 -8.02
CA GLU A 485 28.67 -8.09 -9.02
C GLU A 485 27.70 -8.39 -10.17
N ALA A 486 26.40 -8.47 -9.86
CA ALA A 486 25.31 -8.68 -10.82
C ALA A 486 25.17 -7.54 -11.85
N HIS A 487 25.75 -6.35 -11.61
CA HIS A 487 25.66 -5.21 -12.53
C HIS A 487 26.60 -5.37 -13.74
N GLY A 488 27.52 -6.34 -13.71
CA GLY A 488 28.50 -6.57 -14.78
C GLY A 488 29.43 -5.37 -14.98
N VAL A 489 29.83 -4.73 -13.88
CA VAL A 489 30.72 -3.56 -13.84
C VAL A 489 32.06 -3.91 -13.23
N LYS A 490 33.08 -3.11 -13.52
CA LYS A 490 34.42 -3.21 -12.96
C LYS A 490 34.80 -1.91 -12.26
N PRO A 491 35.77 -1.95 -11.32
CA PRO A 491 36.29 -0.73 -10.71
C PRO A 491 36.82 0.22 -11.78
N GLY A 492 36.39 1.49 -11.72
CA GLY A 492 36.65 2.53 -12.71
C GLY A 492 35.52 2.75 -13.73
N ASP A 493 34.57 1.81 -13.84
CA ASP A 493 33.39 2.01 -14.71
C ASP A 493 32.45 3.08 -14.11
N GLN A 494 31.74 3.80 -14.99
CA GLN A 494 30.64 4.68 -14.59
C GLN A 494 29.31 3.94 -14.69
N VAL A 495 28.50 4.04 -13.64
CA VAL A 495 27.13 3.53 -13.62
C VAL A 495 26.17 4.71 -13.66
N TYR A 496 25.27 4.71 -14.63
CA TYR A 496 24.16 5.66 -14.68
C TYR A 496 23.08 5.20 -13.70
N TRP A 497 22.64 6.10 -12.84
CA TRP A 497 21.58 5.86 -11.86
C TRP A 497 20.39 6.76 -12.14
N ARG A 498 19.19 6.20 -12.00
CA ARG A 498 17.95 6.97 -11.85
C ARG A 498 17.37 6.72 -10.48
N MET A 499 17.25 7.77 -9.69
CA MET A 499 16.64 7.75 -8.36
C MET A 499 15.26 8.38 -8.42
N TYR A 500 14.23 7.65 -8.01
CA TYR A 500 12.89 8.20 -7.81
C TYR A 500 12.81 8.90 -6.46
N VAL A 501 12.35 10.14 -6.49
CA VAL A 501 12.32 11.09 -5.39
C VAL A 501 10.88 11.43 -5.06
N PRO A 502 10.39 11.10 -3.85
CA PRO A 502 9.11 11.58 -3.38
C PRO A 502 9.11 13.11 -3.26
N LEU A 503 8.10 13.76 -3.84
CA LEU A 503 7.93 15.21 -3.84
C LEU A 503 6.73 15.62 -2.98
N PRO A 504 6.70 16.86 -2.43
CA PRO A 504 5.52 17.38 -1.74
C PRO A 504 4.24 17.26 -2.58
N SER A 505 4.33 17.58 -3.87
CA SER A 505 3.20 17.47 -4.81
C SER A 505 2.76 16.03 -5.02
N THR A 506 3.68 15.06 -4.98
CA THR A 506 3.34 13.64 -5.15
C THR A 506 2.70 13.08 -3.88
N THR A 507 3.13 13.52 -2.69
CA THR A 507 2.47 13.20 -1.42
C THR A 507 1.06 13.77 -1.39
N GLN A 508 0.89 15.03 -1.78
CA GLN A 508 -0.43 15.66 -1.89
C GLN A 508 -1.34 14.91 -2.86
N ALA A 509 -0.87 14.60 -4.07
CA ALA A 509 -1.66 13.85 -5.05
C ALA A 509 -2.11 12.46 -4.53
N ARG A 510 -1.29 11.80 -3.70
CA ARG A 510 -1.67 10.53 -3.06
C ARG A 510 -2.77 10.71 -2.02
N LEU A 511 -2.77 11.81 -1.28
CA LEU A 511 -3.83 12.16 -0.32
C LEU A 511 -5.13 12.54 -1.06
N GLU A 512 -5.02 13.31 -2.14
CA GLU A 512 -6.16 13.67 -3.00
C GLU A 512 -6.82 12.41 -3.62
N ALA A 513 -6.05 11.39 -3.98
CA ALA A 513 -6.61 10.11 -4.43
C ALA A 513 -7.46 9.41 -3.36
N LEU A 514 -7.26 9.72 -2.07
CA LEU A 514 -8.14 9.25 -0.99
C LEU A 514 -9.41 10.13 -0.88
N ASP A 515 -9.32 11.43 -1.16
CA ASP A 515 -10.46 12.37 -1.17
C ASP A 515 -11.43 12.03 -2.32
N ASP A 516 -10.91 11.66 -3.49
CA ASP A 516 -11.70 11.21 -4.63
C ASP A 516 -12.53 9.94 -4.33
N ASN A 517 -12.25 9.26 -3.22
CA ASN A 517 -12.95 8.07 -2.76
C ASN A 517 -13.47 8.24 -1.32
N ASP A 518 -13.93 9.45 -0.95
CA ASP A 518 -14.32 9.80 0.42
C ASP A 518 -15.44 8.91 1.02
N GLU A 519 -16.22 8.20 0.19
CA GLU A 519 -17.23 7.22 0.64
C GLU A 519 -16.64 6.20 1.64
N VAL A 520 -15.39 5.78 1.44
CA VAL A 520 -14.72 4.81 2.34
C VAL A 520 -13.92 5.47 3.45
N GLN A 521 -13.73 6.80 3.43
CA GLN A 521 -12.96 7.55 4.44
C GLN A 521 -11.60 6.92 4.75
N ALA A 522 -10.83 6.58 3.70
CA ALA A 522 -9.57 5.86 3.85
C ALA A 522 -8.53 6.65 4.66
N GLY A 523 -7.83 5.98 5.56
CA GLY A 523 -6.64 6.48 6.23
C GLY A 523 -5.35 6.12 5.50
N VAL A 524 -4.23 6.30 6.18
CA VAL A 524 -2.89 6.01 5.65
C VAL A 524 -2.09 5.13 6.62
N SER A 525 -1.23 4.27 6.07
CA SER A 525 -0.22 3.57 6.83
C SER A 525 1.18 3.90 6.30
N LEU A 526 2.09 4.36 7.16
CA LEU A 526 3.40 4.87 6.78
C LEU A 526 4.47 3.81 6.99
N TRP A 527 5.12 3.35 5.91
CA TRP A 527 6.20 2.37 5.96
C TRP A 527 7.53 2.99 5.52
N GLU A 528 8.45 3.31 6.42
CA GLU A 528 8.28 3.45 7.88
C GLU A 528 9.02 4.72 8.36
N LEU A 529 8.70 5.21 9.56
CA LEU A 529 9.13 6.57 9.95
C LEU A 529 10.64 6.74 10.09
N GLY A 530 11.40 5.69 10.37
CA GLY A 530 12.87 5.78 10.47
C GLY A 530 13.56 6.10 9.14
N GLN A 531 12.86 5.95 8.01
CA GLN A 531 13.34 6.32 6.67
C GLN A 531 12.82 7.67 6.18
N ALA A 532 11.80 8.22 6.85
CA ALA A 532 11.08 9.41 6.44
C ALA A 532 11.92 10.69 6.57
N SER A 533 11.40 11.77 6.00
CA SER A 533 11.74 13.13 6.38
C SER A 533 10.47 13.94 6.62
N SER A 534 10.58 15.10 7.25
CA SER A 534 9.46 16.03 7.47
C SER A 534 8.69 16.37 6.21
N LEU A 535 9.37 16.39 5.06
CA LEU A 535 8.79 16.62 3.76
C LEU A 535 7.63 15.65 3.45
N LEU A 536 7.77 14.37 3.82
CA LEU A 536 6.74 13.36 3.60
C LEU A 536 5.59 13.44 4.59
N LEU A 537 5.83 14.01 5.78
CA LEU A 537 4.85 14.14 6.85
C LEU A 537 4.11 15.49 6.82
N HIS A 538 4.64 16.47 6.08
CA HIS A 538 4.14 17.84 6.07
C HIS A 538 2.63 17.93 5.72
N ALA A 539 2.16 17.10 4.79
CA ALA A 539 0.79 17.14 4.30
C ALA A 539 -0.22 16.36 5.17
N LEU A 540 0.27 15.55 6.13
CA LEU A 540 -0.55 14.71 6.99
C LEU A 540 -1.21 15.46 8.15
#